data_AF-W2CZP4-F1
#
_entry.id   AF-W2CZP4-F1
#
_cell.length_a   1.000
_cell.length_b   1.000
_cell.length_c   1.000
_cell.angle_alpha   90.00
_cell.angle_beta   90.00
_cell.angle_gamma   90.00
#
_symmetry.space_group_name_H-M   'P 1'
#
loop_
_entity.id
_entity.type
_entity.pdbx_description
1 polymer ?
#
loop_
_entity_poly.entity_id
_entity_poly.type
_entity_poly.pdbx_seq_one_letter_code
_entity_poly.pdbx_strand_id
1 'polypeptide(L)'
;PPHCVQASDGAALHPRLDTAPIAAIFRKGIHPDIDSYSAFFDNLRRRQTGLDGYLRGLGIGRLTIAGLAADYCVYYTIKDALSLGYEVTLSERLT
;
A
#
# COMPACT_ATOMS: atom_id res chain seq x y z
N PRO A 1 -13.11 0.21 15.06
CA PRO A 1 -14.19 -0.67 14.53
C PRO A 1 -13.59 -1.70 13.56
N PRO A 2 -14.20 -2.89 13.39
CA PRO A 2 -13.84 -3.79 12.30
C PRO A 2 -13.99 -3.09 10.96
N HIS A 3 -13.00 -3.25 10.07
CA HIS A 3 -12.98 -2.64 8.74
C HIS A 3 -12.18 -3.51 7.79
N CYS A 4 -12.45 -3.43 6.49
CA CYS A 4 -11.74 -4.18 5.45
C CYS A 4 -11.61 -5.70 5.74
N VAL A 5 -12.62 -6.30 6.38
CA VAL A 5 -12.61 -7.73 6.72
C VAL A 5 -12.57 -8.55 5.43
N GLN A 6 -11.71 -9.57 5.38
CA GLN A 6 -11.49 -10.37 4.18
C GLN A 6 -12.80 -10.92 3.62
N ALA A 7 -12.96 -10.84 2.29
CA ALA A 7 -14.15 -11.27 1.56
C ALA A 7 -15.47 -10.57 1.93
N SER A 8 -15.44 -9.50 2.74
CA SER A 8 -16.60 -8.64 2.97
C SER A 8 -16.71 -7.53 1.93
N ASP A 9 -17.91 -6.97 1.78
CA ASP A 9 -18.15 -5.77 0.95
C ASP A 9 -17.28 -4.59 1.40
N GLY A 10 -17.03 -4.46 2.71
CA GLY A 10 -16.18 -3.42 3.27
C GLY A 10 -14.69 -3.53 2.90
N ALA A 11 -14.26 -4.64 2.28
CA ALA A 11 -12.91 -4.82 1.75
C ALA A 11 -12.81 -4.65 0.23
N ALA A 12 -13.94 -4.44 -0.46
CA ALA A 12 -13.95 -4.21 -1.90
C ALA A 12 -13.34 -2.84 -2.24
N LEU A 13 -12.70 -2.75 -3.41
CA LEU A 13 -12.35 -1.45 -3.97
C LEU A 13 -13.64 -0.67 -4.25
N HIS A 14 -13.60 0.65 -4.07
CA HIS A 14 -14.77 1.50 -4.30
C HIS A 14 -15.28 1.30 -5.75
N PRO A 15 -16.59 1.12 -5.99
CA PRO A 15 -17.13 0.71 -7.31
C PRO A 15 -16.92 1.73 -8.44
N ARG A 16 -16.59 2.98 -8.09
CA ARG A 16 -16.23 4.04 -9.04
C ARG A 16 -14.74 4.13 -9.39
N LEU A 17 -13.89 3.32 -8.74
CA LEU A 17 -12.47 3.26 -9.11
C LEU A 17 -12.36 2.55 -10.46
N ASP A 18 -11.81 3.23 -11.46
CA ASP A 18 -11.44 2.56 -12.71
C ASP A 18 -10.26 1.63 -12.43
N THR A 19 -10.50 0.33 -12.61
CA THR A 19 -9.53 -0.72 -12.35
C THR A 19 -8.81 -1.21 -13.60
N ALA A 20 -9.23 -0.76 -14.79
CA ALA A 20 -8.57 -1.10 -16.05
C ALA A 20 -7.06 -0.80 -16.07
N PRO A 21 -6.54 0.32 -15.50
CA PRO A 21 -5.10 0.59 -15.50
C PRO A 21 -4.32 -0.14 -14.38
N ILE A 22 -4.97 -0.91 -13.50
CA ILE A 22 -4.30 -1.55 -12.36
C ILE A 22 -3.55 -2.80 -12.83
N ALA A 23 -2.22 -2.74 -12.79
CA ALA A 23 -1.36 -3.86 -13.16
C ALA A 23 -1.27 -4.96 -12.09
N ALA A 24 -1.38 -4.61 -10.81
CA ALA A 24 -1.26 -5.55 -9.69
C ALA A 24 -1.96 -5.04 -8.43
N ILE A 25 -2.42 -5.98 -7.59
CA ILE A 25 -3.03 -5.69 -6.28
C ILE A 25 -2.24 -6.42 -5.19
N PHE A 26 -1.73 -5.66 -4.23
CA PHE A 26 -1.04 -6.18 -3.04
C PHE A 26 -1.94 -6.01 -1.82
N ARG A 27 -2.23 -7.11 -1.11
CA ARG A 27 -3.02 -7.09 0.12
C ARG A 27 -2.09 -7.05 1.33
N LYS A 28 -2.45 -6.23 2.31
CA LYS A 28 -1.73 -6.04 3.58
C LYS A 28 -2.66 -6.27 4.77
N GLY A 29 -2.11 -6.40 5.98
CA GLY A 29 -2.90 -6.61 7.20
C GLY A 29 -3.60 -7.97 7.24
N ILE A 30 -3.02 -8.98 6.59
CA ILE A 30 -3.61 -10.32 6.47
C ILE A 30 -3.29 -11.23 7.65
N HIS A 31 -2.34 -10.85 8.50
CA HIS A 31 -1.98 -11.63 9.67
C HIS A 31 -2.80 -11.20 10.89
N PRO A 32 -3.41 -12.14 11.63
CA PRO A 32 -4.29 -11.79 12.76
C PRO A 32 -3.55 -11.04 13.88
N ASP A 33 -2.28 -11.37 14.12
CA ASP A 33 -1.54 -10.81 15.27
C ASP A 33 -0.73 -9.56 14.95
N ILE A 34 -0.62 -9.16 13.67
CA ILE A 34 0.24 -8.05 13.27
C ILE A 34 -0.44 -7.25 12.16
N ASP A 35 -0.71 -5.98 12.46
CA ASP A 35 -1.25 -5.03 11.50
C ASP A 35 -0.16 -4.53 10.52
N SER A 36 -0.57 -3.91 9.42
CA SER A 36 0.30 -3.41 8.37
C SER A 36 -0.31 -2.16 7.75
N TYR A 37 0.22 -0.99 8.16
CA TYR A 37 -0.15 0.28 7.54
C TYR A 37 0.56 0.48 6.21
N SER A 38 1.86 0.20 6.17
CA SER A 38 2.68 0.28 4.96
C SER A 38 2.28 -0.77 3.93
N ALA A 39 2.27 -0.39 2.65
CA ALA A 39 2.12 -1.33 1.56
C ALA A 39 3.37 -2.21 1.33
N PHE A 40 4.50 -1.94 2.00
CA PHE A 40 5.74 -2.71 1.85
C PHE A 40 5.92 -3.77 2.95
N PHE A 41 5.59 -3.43 4.20
CA PHE A 41 5.88 -4.26 5.37
C PHE A 41 4.72 -4.30 6.36
N ASP A 42 4.69 -5.35 7.19
CA ASP A 42 3.93 -5.30 8.44
C ASP A 42 4.55 -4.31 9.44
N ASN A 43 3.78 -3.91 10.47
CA ASN A 43 4.19 -2.85 11.40
C ASN A 43 5.43 -3.22 12.24
N LEU A 44 5.82 -4.50 12.29
CA LEU A 44 7.04 -4.99 12.93
C LEU A 44 8.17 -5.28 11.93
N ARG A 45 7.95 -5.01 10.64
CA ARG A 45 8.84 -5.30 9.51
C ARG A 45 9.33 -6.75 9.46
N ARG A 46 8.50 -7.69 9.96
CA ARG A 46 8.81 -9.13 9.95
C ARG A 46 8.41 -9.79 8.65
N ARG A 47 7.45 -9.21 7.93
CA ARG A 47 6.98 -9.69 6.63
C ARG A 47 6.91 -8.57 5.62
N GLN A 48 7.31 -8.91 4.41
CA GLN A 48 7.12 -8.09 3.22
C GLN A 48 5.83 -8.49 2.50
N THR A 49 5.19 -7.53 1.84
CA THR A 49 4.00 -7.77 1.00
C THR A 49 4.35 -8.31 -0.39
N GLY A 50 5.62 -8.22 -0.79
CA GLY A 50 6.09 -8.50 -2.15
C GLY A 50 6.13 -7.29 -3.08
N LEU A 51 5.62 -6.11 -2.64
CA LEU A 51 5.60 -4.89 -3.46
C LEU A 51 7.00 -4.44 -3.87
N ASP A 52 7.97 -4.45 -2.95
CA ASP A 52 9.36 -4.05 -3.25
C ASP A 52 9.98 -4.93 -4.34
N GLY A 53 9.90 -6.26 -4.17
CA GLY A 53 10.42 -7.21 -5.15
C GLY A 53 9.77 -7.04 -6.52
N TYR A 54 8.47 -6.79 -6.58
CA TYR A 54 7.75 -6.52 -7.83
C TYR A 54 8.25 -5.25 -8.53
N LEU A 55 8.33 -4.13 -7.80
CA LEU A 55 8.78 -2.85 -8.35
C LEU A 55 10.24 -2.91 -8.83
N ARG A 56 11.12 -3.53 -8.03
CA ARG A 56 12.54 -3.73 -8.39
C ARG A 56 12.69 -4.63 -9.61
N GLY A 57 11.91 -5.70 -9.70
CA GLY A 57 11.90 -6.59 -10.86
C GLY A 57 11.52 -5.88 -12.17
N LEU A 58 10.76 -4.79 -12.08
CA LEU A 58 10.39 -3.94 -13.21
C LEU A 58 11.35 -2.75 -13.43
N GLY A 59 12.40 -2.61 -12.62
CA GLY A 59 13.33 -1.48 -12.69
C GLY A 59 12.73 -0.13 -12.29
N ILE A 60 11.64 -0.13 -11.50
CA ILE A 60 10.96 1.09 -11.06
C ILE A 60 11.71 1.68 -9.85
N GLY A 61 12.07 2.97 -9.94
CA GLY A 61 12.76 3.70 -8.86
C GLY A 61 12.03 4.96 -8.37
N ARG A 62 11.01 5.43 -9.10
CA ARG A 62 10.22 6.62 -8.75
C ARG A 62 8.77 6.24 -8.53
N LEU A 63 8.21 6.67 -7.40
CA LEU A 63 6.85 6.35 -6.97
C LEU A 63 6.06 7.64 -6.76
N THR A 64 4.87 7.69 -7.36
CA THR A 64 3.84 8.65 -6.96
C THR A 64 2.82 7.94 -6.09
N ILE A 65 2.61 8.44 -4.87
CA ILE A 65 1.70 7.84 -3.89
C ILE A 65 0.47 8.72 -3.71
N ALA A 66 -0.71 8.10 -3.68
CA ALA A 66 -2.02 8.72 -3.46
C ALA A 66 -2.94 7.74 -2.71
N GLY A 67 -4.10 8.20 -2.25
CA GLY A 67 -5.12 7.36 -1.62
C GLY A 67 -5.30 7.66 -0.13
N LEU A 68 -5.74 6.68 0.66
CA LEU A 68 -6.21 6.90 2.03
C LEU A 68 -5.68 5.86 3.03
N ALA A 69 -5.56 6.20 4.32
CA ALA A 69 -5.61 7.54 4.87
C ALA A 69 -4.23 8.22 4.83
N ALA A 70 -4.21 9.54 4.64
CA ALA A 70 -3.00 10.37 4.53
C ALA A 70 -1.99 10.12 5.67
N ASP A 71 -2.49 10.13 6.90
CA ASP A 71 -1.75 10.04 8.17
C ASP A 71 -1.44 8.60 8.62
N TYR A 72 -1.95 7.59 7.91
CA TYR A 72 -1.67 6.18 8.18
C TYR A 72 -1.08 5.50 6.95
N CYS A 73 -1.92 4.82 6.16
CA CYS A 73 -1.44 3.93 5.11
C CYS A 73 -0.56 4.66 4.09
N VAL A 74 -0.91 5.90 3.76
CA VAL A 74 -0.09 6.73 2.86
C VAL A 74 1.23 7.10 3.52
N TYR A 75 1.19 7.71 4.72
CA TYR A 75 2.39 8.10 5.47
C TYR A 75 3.39 6.95 5.66
N TYR A 76 2.93 5.80 6.17
CA TYR A 76 3.82 4.66 6.43
C TYR A 76 4.35 4.03 5.14
N THR A 77 3.57 4.03 4.05
CA THR A 77 4.04 3.57 2.74
C THR A 77 5.13 4.48 2.18
N ILE A 78 4.96 5.81 2.28
CA ILE A 78 5.97 6.79 1.88
C ILE A 78 7.25 6.60 2.70
N LYS A 79 7.13 6.48 4.02
CA LYS A 79 8.27 6.29 4.91
C LYS A 79 9.08 5.05 4.55
N ASP A 80 8.40 3.93 4.29
CA ASP A 80 9.08 2.70 3.90
C ASP A 80 9.67 2.76 2.49
N ALA A 81 8.97 3.38 1.53
CA ALA A 81 9.53 3.62 0.19
C ALA A 81 10.82 4.44 0.23
N LEU A 82 10.84 5.53 1.01
CA LEU A 82 12.04 6.33 1.22
C LEU A 82 13.16 5.50 1.87
N SER A 83 12.83 4.68 2.88
CA SER A 83 13.81 3.79 3.54
C SER A 83 14.41 2.74 2.59
N LEU A 84 13.65 2.34 1.57
CA LEU A 84 14.05 1.40 0.53
C LEU A 84 14.79 2.09 -0.63
N GLY A 85 14.95 3.41 -0.61
CA GLY A 85 15.69 4.16 -1.62
C GLY A 85 14.90 4.49 -2.88
N TYR A 86 13.57 4.56 -2.81
CA TYR A 86 12.74 5.10 -3.90
C TYR A 86 12.71 6.63 -3.84
N GLU A 87 12.65 7.28 -4.99
CA GLU A 87 12.24 8.68 -5.07
C GLU A 87 10.71 8.73 -4.98
N VAL A 88 10.18 9.55 -4.08
CA VAL A 88 8.74 9.55 -3.78
C VAL A 88 8.15 10.94 -3.96
N THR A 89 7.01 11.01 -4.65
CA THR A 89 6.15 12.18 -4.72
C THR A 89 4.78 11.84 -4.13
N LEU A 90 4.30 12.67 -3.21
CA LEU A 90 2.92 12.59 -2.70
C LEU A 90 1.99 13.37 -3.64
N SER A 91 0.87 12.76 -4.02
CA SER A 91 -0.21 13.47 -4.69
C SER A 91 -1.16 14.09 -3.67
N GLU A 92 -0.88 15.32 -3.25
CA GLU A 92 -1.66 16.02 -2.20
C GLU A 92 -3.14 16.20 -2.57
N ARG A 93 -3.48 16.40 -3.85
CA ARG A 93 -4.89 16.53 -4.28
C ARG A 93 -5.67 15.21 -4.22
N LEU A 94 -4.97 14.09 -4.21
CA LEU A 94 -5.56 12.75 -4.31
C LEU A 94 -5.38 11.95 -3.00
N THR A 95 -5.07 12.64 -1.90
CA THR A 95 -4.74 12.06 -0.59
C THR A 95 -5.53 12.74 0.52
#